data_AF-A0A945ZC16-F1
#
_entry.id   AF-A0A945ZC16-F1
#
_cell.length_a   1.000
_cell.length_b   1.000
_cell.length_c   1.000
_cell.angle_alpha   90.00
_cell.angle_beta   90.00
_cell.angle_gamma   90.00
#
_symmetry.space_group_name_H-M   'P 1'
#
loop_
_entity.id
_entity.type
_entity.pdbx_description
1 polymer ?
#
loop_
_entity_poly.entity_id
_entity_poly.type
_entity_poly.pdbx_seq_one_letter_code
_entity_poly.pdbx_strand_id
1 'polypeptide(L)'
;MSKTKQSLSKPSLDATVKTALSLFQSGDIEATISTLETGIAAFRHSRELRLLLGQAHFKKGDFDAAAAAYRTVVESNPRDGDALFGQAIALAQGSAPESAIPILDKLIQARPDMAELQYNRGLALRACNRLESAEQAYRSAMKINPGLVATYRNLGNLLLDLGRVDEAFAIYHEGFLRRRQRGVDPANADLRSISAAKLKHDIEQLEHLSRQGKLGPDDEDLIDGFRSVHAEIAAVSEAREVPLSNDQLHRLGGVFQRILYLDPGERISGGVIQQGLDAGEIEKTYLDSRPNLAVIDDVLVPDAIEGLRRFLADSTIWHRWRFVNDNGYMGAMMDDGFDCPLILQISEDLRSTFPRVFKEHTLRKVWAFKYAETIGGVPAHADFAAVNLNLYITPDEANLEPKTGGLLVWDVVAPLEWGFERYNTDEAALSRLVEERGKPPLRLPHRQNRIVMFDSDLVHATDQLHFKPGYLNRRINVTMLFGKREND
;
A
#
# COMPACT_ATOMS: atom_id res chain seq x y z
N MET A 1 5.82 30.89 61.06
CA MET A 1 5.00 30.43 59.92
C MET A 1 5.29 31.32 58.72
N SER A 2 6.20 30.94 57.84
CA SER A 2 6.41 31.60 56.54
C SER A 2 5.91 30.65 55.46
N LYS A 3 4.77 30.97 54.84
CA LYS A 3 4.27 30.27 53.65
C LYS A 3 4.97 30.89 52.45
N THR A 4 6.02 30.24 51.97
CA THR A 4 6.64 30.55 50.68
C THR A 4 5.62 30.23 49.58
N LYS A 5 4.91 31.25 49.08
CA LYS A 5 4.18 31.15 47.81
C LYS A 5 5.25 30.96 46.73
N GLN A 6 5.42 29.72 46.30
CA GLN A 6 6.19 29.41 45.09
C GLN A 6 5.43 30.01 43.91
N SER A 7 5.83 31.22 43.52
CA SER A 7 5.40 31.85 42.29
C SER A 7 5.96 31.03 41.13
N LEU A 8 5.16 30.08 40.61
CA LEU A 8 5.42 29.47 39.30
C LEU A 8 5.48 30.62 38.29
N SER A 9 6.69 30.96 37.82
CA SER A 9 6.86 31.95 36.76
C SER A 9 6.04 31.48 35.56
N LYS A 10 5.19 32.35 35.01
CA LYS A 10 4.50 32.06 33.74
C LYS A 10 5.56 31.64 32.72
N PRO A 11 5.40 30.50 32.03
CA PRO A 11 6.39 30.04 31.07
C PRO A 11 6.60 31.12 30.00
N SER A 12 7.85 31.36 29.60
CA SER A 12 8.16 32.24 28.49
C SER A 12 7.70 31.63 27.17
N LEU A 13 7.60 32.46 26.13
CA LEU A 13 7.30 31.98 24.78
C LEU A 13 8.33 30.91 24.35
N ASP A 14 9.61 31.21 24.50
CA ASP A 14 10.72 30.30 24.13
C ASP A 14 10.66 28.97 24.87
N ALA A 15 10.34 28.98 26.17
CA ALA A 15 10.19 27.76 26.94
C ALA A 15 9.02 26.91 26.43
N THR A 16 7.90 27.57 26.09
CA THR A 16 6.71 26.92 25.56
C THR A 16 6.98 26.29 24.18
N VAL A 17 7.62 27.04 23.28
CA VAL A 17 8.03 26.55 21.95
C VAL A 17 8.97 25.35 22.09
N LYS A 18 9.99 25.44 22.94
CA LYS A 18 10.96 24.37 23.15
C LYS A 18 10.30 23.09 23.67
N THR A 19 9.39 23.20 24.63
CA THR A 19 8.62 22.06 25.14
C THR A 19 7.76 21.44 24.04
N ALA A 20 7.02 22.25 23.28
CA ALA A 20 6.18 21.75 22.19
C ALA A 20 7.00 21.06 21.09
N LEU A 21 8.15 21.62 20.69
CA LEU A 21 9.05 20.99 19.72
C LEU A 21 9.59 19.65 20.22
N SER A 22 9.97 19.57 21.50
CA SER A 22 10.45 18.32 22.09
C SER A 22 9.39 17.23 22.06
N LEU A 23 8.13 17.56 22.39
CA LEU A 23 7.01 16.63 22.32
C LEU A 23 6.69 16.23 20.87
N PHE A 24 6.74 17.19 19.95
CA PHE A 24 6.49 16.93 18.52
C PHE A 24 7.53 15.96 17.93
N GLN A 25 8.79 16.13 18.33
CA GLN A 25 9.92 15.28 17.95
C GLN A 25 9.84 13.89 18.58
N SER A 26 9.36 13.79 19.83
CA SER A 26 9.12 12.50 20.48
C SER A 26 7.88 11.77 19.94
N GLY A 27 7.08 12.43 19.10
CA GLY A 27 5.87 11.87 18.51
C GLY A 27 4.63 11.95 19.39
N ASP A 28 4.69 12.63 20.54
CA ASP A 28 3.54 12.85 21.41
C ASP A 28 2.70 14.01 20.88
N ILE A 29 1.91 13.74 19.83
CA ILE A 29 1.17 14.76 19.08
C ILE A 29 0.04 15.36 19.89
N GLU A 30 -0.64 14.58 20.74
CA GLU A 30 -1.70 15.10 21.60
C GLU A 30 -1.15 16.05 22.66
N ALA A 31 -0.06 15.68 23.35
CA ALA A 31 0.58 16.57 24.31
C ALA A 31 1.17 17.81 23.63
N THR A 32 1.68 17.66 22.40
CA THR A 32 2.14 18.78 21.57
C THR A 32 1.01 19.79 21.34
N ILE A 33 -0.14 19.34 20.83
CA ILE A 33 -1.30 20.19 20.54
C ILE A 33 -1.78 20.90 21.81
N SER A 34 -1.97 20.16 22.91
CA SER A 34 -2.42 20.72 24.19
C SER A 34 -1.46 21.80 24.74
N THR A 35 -0.15 21.57 24.63
CA THR A 35 0.88 22.54 25.01
C THR A 35 0.80 23.80 24.15
N LEU A 36 0.61 23.65 22.83
CA LEU A 36 0.52 24.76 21.88
C LEU A 36 -0.74 25.60 22.07
N GLU A 37 -1.90 24.97 22.29
CA GLU A 37 -3.16 25.67 22.57
C GLU A 37 -3.07 26.52 23.84
N THR A 38 -2.51 25.94 24.92
CA THR A 38 -2.23 26.66 26.17
C THR A 38 -1.26 27.82 25.94
N GLY A 39 -0.21 27.59 25.15
CA GLY A 39 0.76 28.60 24.76
C GLY A 39 0.13 29.76 23.99
N ILE A 40 -0.74 29.47 23.02
CA ILE A 40 -1.42 30.47 22.20
C ILE A 40 -2.40 31.30 23.03
N ALA A 41 -3.03 30.72 24.06
CA ALA A 41 -3.86 31.48 25.00
C ALA A 41 -3.04 32.55 25.75
N ALA A 42 -1.77 32.27 26.07
CA ALA A 42 -0.85 33.21 26.70
C ALA A 42 -0.18 34.17 25.70
N PHE A 43 0.14 33.70 24.50
CA PHE A 43 0.88 34.41 23.46
C PHE A 43 0.08 34.51 22.16
N ARG A 44 -1.06 35.23 22.23
CA ARG A 44 -2.08 35.28 21.16
C ARG A 44 -1.62 35.74 19.79
N HIS A 45 -0.46 36.35 19.62
CA HIS A 45 0.05 36.77 18.31
C HIS A 45 1.33 36.02 17.89
N SER A 46 1.69 34.94 18.59
CA SER A 46 2.84 34.14 18.20
C SER A 46 2.58 33.44 16.86
N ARG A 47 3.38 33.81 15.86
CA ARG A 47 3.47 33.13 14.56
C ARG A 47 3.98 31.70 14.76
N GLU A 48 5.07 31.55 15.51
CA GLU A 48 5.78 30.27 15.67
C GLU A 48 4.91 29.19 16.29
N LEU A 49 4.18 29.51 17.37
CA LEU A 49 3.27 28.56 18.02
C LEU A 49 2.15 28.11 17.06
N ARG A 50 1.64 29.00 16.22
CA ARG A 50 0.59 28.66 15.24
C ARG A 50 1.09 27.81 14.10
N LEU A 51 2.30 28.08 13.59
CA LEU A 51 2.91 27.24 12.57
C LEU A 51 3.13 25.82 13.10
N LEU A 52 3.65 25.70 14.32
CA LEU A 52 3.85 24.40 14.96
C LEU A 52 2.52 23.71 15.29
N LEU A 53 1.48 24.46 15.66
CA LEU A 53 0.12 23.92 15.85
C LEU A 53 -0.44 23.37 14.53
N GLY A 54 -0.28 24.11 13.43
CA GLY A 54 -0.64 23.64 12.10
C GLY A 54 0.09 22.35 11.72
N GLN A 55 1.40 22.26 12.01
CA GLN A 55 2.20 21.06 11.76
C GLN A 55 1.73 19.88 12.63
N ALA A 56 1.37 20.12 13.89
CA ALA A 56 0.89 19.11 14.83
C ALA A 56 -0.47 18.55 14.40
N HIS A 57 -1.45 19.39 14.06
CA HIS A 57 -2.73 18.94 13.52
C HIS A 57 -2.56 18.21 12.19
N PHE A 58 -1.70 18.69 11.31
CA PHE A 58 -1.41 18.01 10.04
C PHE A 58 -0.85 16.61 10.28
N LYS A 59 0.09 16.46 11.23
CA LYS A 59 0.66 15.15 11.62
C LYS A 59 -0.37 14.23 12.30
N LYS A 60 -1.37 14.80 12.97
CA LYS A 60 -2.53 14.07 13.52
C LYS A 60 -3.53 13.63 12.43
N GLY A 61 -3.46 14.19 11.23
CA GLY A 61 -4.45 13.99 10.15
C GLY A 61 -5.65 14.93 10.22
N ASP A 62 -5.65 15.89 11.14
CA ASP A 62 -6.68 16.92 11.26
C ASP A 62 -6.35 18.11 10.34
N PHE A 63 -6.56 17.91 9.04
CA PHE A 63 -6.18 18.87 8.02
C PHE A 63 -6.97 20.18 8.10
N ASP A 64 -8.21 20.15 8.57
CA ASP A 64 -9.04 21.34 8.69
C ASP A 64 -8.58 22.23 9.86
N ALA A 65 -8.24 21.64 11.01
CA ALA A 65 -7.62 22.38 12.11
C ALA A 65 -6.24 22.91 11.74
N ALA A 66 -5.45 22.12 10.99
CA ALA A 66 -4.16 22.58 10.47
C ALA A 66 -4.31 23.82 9.56
N ALA A 67 -5.25 23.76 8.60
CA ALA A 67 -5.55 24.88 7.71
C ALA A 67 -6.03 26.12 8.48
N ALA A 68 -6.82 25.94 9.55
CA ALA A 68 -7.26 27.03 10.41
C ALA A 68 -6.09 27.69 11.16
N ALA A 69 -5.17 26.90 11.74
CA ALA A 69 -4.00 27.42 12.43
C ALA A 69 -3.11 28.27 11.48
N TYR A 70 -2.83 27.77 10.28
CA TYR A 70 -2.06 28.52 9.28
C TYR A 70 -2.77 29.78 8.79
N ARG A 71 -4.09 29.72 8.59
CA ARG A 71 -4.90 30.88 8.18
C ARG A 71 -4.74 32.06 9.12
N THR A 72 -4.72 31.82 10.44
CA THR A 72 -4.53 32.91 11.41
C THR A 72 -3.18 33.62 11.26
N VAL A 73 -2.13 32.92 10.81
CA VAL A 73 -0.85 33.54 10.46
C VAL A 73 -1.00 34.35 9.17
N VAL A 74 -1.61 33.78 8.13
CA VAL A 74 -1.83 34.45 6.83
C VAL A 74 -2.68 35.72 6.96
N GLU A 75 -3.69 35.73 7.83
CA GLU A 75 -4.51 36.92 8.13
C GLU A 75 -3.68 38.07 8.72
N SER A 76 -2.68 37.76 9.55
CA SER A 76 -1.78 38.77 10.12
C SER A 76 -0.63 39.15 9.21
N ASN A 77 -0.16 38.22 8.36
CA ASN A 77 0.89 38.42 7.38
C ASN A 77 0.56 37.67 6.08
N PRO A 78 -0.11 38.32 5.10
CA PRO A 78 -0.54 37.67 3.86
C PRO A 78 0.60 37.20 2.94
N ARG A 79 1.87 37.52 3.26
CA ARG A 79 3.06 37.11 2.51
C ARG A 79 3.89 36.06 3.24
N ASP A 80 3.37 35.50 4.33
CA ASP A 80 4.05 34.46 5.08
C ASP A 80 4.12 33.16 4.28
N GLY A 81 5.27 32.89 3.67
CA GLY A 81 5.45 31.77 2.75
C GLY A 81 5.25 30.40 3.39
N ASP A 82 5.66 30.23 4.65
CA ASP A 82 5.50 28.98 5.40
C ASP A 82 4.03 28.75 5.74
N ALA A 83 3.31 29.78 6.19
CA ALA A 83 1.90 29.68 6.50
C ALA A 83 1.05 29.46 5.25
N LEU A 84 1.32 30.17 4.16
CA LEU A 84 0.62 29.95 2.88
C LEU A 84 0.83 28.54 2.35
N PHE A 85 2.07 28.04 2.40
CA PHE A 85 2.40 26.68 2.00
C PHE A 85 1.68 25.66 2.89
N GLY A 86 1.80 25.80 4.22
CA GLY A 86 1.12 24.96 5.20
C GLY A 86 -0.41 24.95 5.04
N GLN A 87 -1.01 26.12 4.83
CA GLN A 87 -2.45 26.25 4.60
C GLN A 87 -2.87 25.55 3.31
N ALA A 88 -2.12 25.75 2.22
CA ALA A 88 -2.41 25.13 0.92
C ALA A 88 -2.37 23.61 0.97
N ILE A 89 -1.32 23.03 1.57
CA ILE A 89 -1.19 21.56 1.67
C ILE A 89 -2.28 20.95 2.57
N ALA A 90 -2.65 21.66 3.64
CA ALA A 90 -3.71 21.23 4.55
C ALA A 90 -5.08 21.28 3.86
N LEU A 91 -5.41 22.39 3.17
CA LEU A 91 -6.65 22.50 2.40
C LEU A 91 -6.75 21.45 1.29
N ALA A 92 -5.64 21.15 0.60
CA ALA A 92 -5.61 20.16 -0.49
C ALA A 92 -5.93 18.74 -0.02
N GLN A 93 -5.71 18.42 1.26
CA GLN A 93 -5.95 17.10 1.86
C GLN A 93 -7.19 17.07 2.79
N GLY A 94 -7.68 18.24 3.19
CA GLY A 94 -8.85 18.40 4.05
C GLY A 94 -10.17 18.47 3.28
N SER A 95 -11.19 19.05 3.92
CA SER A 95 -12.55 19.11 3.37
C SER A 95 -12.77 20.22 2.34
N ALA A 96 -11.79 21.09 2.11
CA ALA A 96 -11.90 22.26 1.24
C ALA A 96 -10.78 22.36 0.15
N PRO A 97 -10.58 21.33 -0.69
CA PRO A 97 -9.49 21.30 -1.68
C PRO A 97 -9.58 22.42 -2.74
N GLU A 98 -10.78 22.86 -3.12
CA GLU A 98 -10.96 23.95 -4.09
C GLU A 98 -10.29 25.26 -3.60
N SER A 99 -10.29 25.50 -2.28
CA SER A 99 -9.67 26.69 -1.69
C SER A 99 -8.13 26.65 -1.71
N ALA A 100 -7.53 25.46 -1.89
CA ALA A 100 -6.07 25.32 -1.99
C ALA A 100 -5.55 25.82 -3.34
N ILE A 101 -6.30 25.63 -4.42
CA ILE A 101 -5.88 25.90 -5.80
C ILE A 101 -5.39 27.34 -6.00
N PRO A 102 -6.13 28.41 -5.64
CA PRO A 102 -5.65 29.77 -5.84
C PRO A 102 -4.44 30.14 -4.97
N ILE A 103 -4.26 29.48 -3.81
CA ILE A 103 -3.07 29.67 -2.98
C ILE A 103 -1.86 28.99 -3.64
N LEU A 104 -2.04 27.76 -4.12
CA LEU A 104 -1.01 27.00 -4.83
C LEU A 104 -0.59 27.70 -6.11
N ASP A 105 -1.52 28.23 -6.91
CA ASP A 105 -1.22 28.96 -8.14
C ASP A 105 -0.33 30.19 -7.86
N LYS A 106 -0.60 30.95 -6.79
CA LYS A 106 0.25 32.07 -6.36
C LYS A 106 1.64 31.59 -5.92
N LEU A 107 1.71 30.51 -5.16
CA LEU A 107 2.99 29.95 -4.71
C LEU A 107 3.82 29.41 -5.88
N ILE A 108 3.18 28.79 -6.88
CA ILE A 108 3.83 28.27 -8.10
C ILE A 108 4.39 29.43 -8.93
N GLN A 109 3.66 30.54 -9.05
CA GLN A 109 4.18 31.74 -9.73
C GLN A 109 5.42 32.30 -9.03
N ALA A 110 5.46 32.25 -7.70
CA ALA A 110 6.59 32.73 -6.91
C ALA A 110 7.79 31.75 -6.87
N ARG A 111 7.52 30.43 -6.90
CA ARG A 111 8.48 29.33 -6.77
C ARG A 111 8.16 28.21 -7.77
N PRO A 112 8.41 28.41 -9.08
CA PRO A 112 8.03 27.45 -10.11
C PRO A 112 8.84 26.14 -10.09
N ASP A 113 9.95 26.12 -9.36
CA ASP A 113 10.89 25.02 -9.19
C ASP A 113 10.59 24.11 -7.98
N MET A 114 9.54 24.41 -7.21
CA MET A 114 9.13 23.61 -6.07
C MET A 114 8.08 22.56 -6.49
N ALA A 115 8.53 21.32 -6.76
CA ALA A 115 7.68 20.22 -7.25
C ALA A 115 6.49 19.91 -6.32
N GLU A 116 6.66 20.07 -5.01
CA GLU A 116 5.64 19.85 -4.00
C GLU A 116 4.41 20.72 -4.22
N LEU A 117 4.57 21.93 -4.79
CA LEU A 117 3.43 22.80 -5.11
C LEU A 117 2.58 22.21 -6.23
N GLN A 118 3.21 21.74 -7.30
CA GLN A 118 2.51 21.08 -8.41
C GLN A 118 1.87 19.77 -7.97
N TYR A 119 2.56 19.00 -7.11
CA TYR A 119 2.02 17.78 -6.51
C TYR A 119 0.75 18.05 -5.69
N ASN A 120 0.79 19.01 -4.76
CA ASN A 120 -0.38 19.36 -3.95
C ASN A 120 -1.50 20.00 -4.78
N ARG A 121 -1.17 20.70 -5.87
CA ARG A 121 -2.16 21.19 -6.84
C ARG A 121 -2.85 20.03 -7.53
N GLY A 122 -2.10 18.99 -7.91
CA GLY A 122 -2.66 17.75 -8.45
C GLY A 122 -3.61 17.06 -7.46
N LEU A 123 -3.25 16.97 -6.18
CA LEU A 123 -4.13 16.42 -5.13
C LEU A 123 -5.44 17.20 -5.03
N ALA A 124 -5.35 18.53 -4.90
CA ALA A 124 -6.53 19.40 -4.80
C ALA A 124 -7.43 19.28 -6.04
N LEU A 125 -6.85 19.30 -7.24
CA LEU A 125 -7.59 19.17 -8.51
C LEU A 125 -8.28 17.81 -8.63
N ARG A 126 -7.59 16.72 -8.26
CA ARG A 126 -8.18 15.37 -8.26
C ARG A 126 -9.35 15.28 -7.29
N ALA A 127 -9.22 15.83 -6.08
CA ALA A 127 -10.30 15.87 -5.10
C ALA A 127 -11.51 16.69 -5.58
N CYS A 128 -11.28 17.71 -6.41
CA CYS A 128 -12.33 18.50 -7.07
C CYS A 128 -12.83 17.86 -8.39
N ASN A 129 -12.46 16.61 -8.68
CA ASN A 129 -12.80 15.89 -9.91
C ASN A 129 -12.35 16.58 -11.22
N ARG A 130 -11.28 17.38 -11.17
CA ARG A 130 -10.65 18.06 -12.32
C ARG A 130 -9.47 17.25 -12.84
N LEU A 131 -9.76 16.05 -13.36
CA LEU A 131 -8.80 14.96 -13.56
C LEU A 131 -7.69 15.30 -14.55
N GLU A 132 -7.99 15.92 -15.69
CA GLU A 132 -6.99 16.27 -16.72
C GLU A 132 -6.01 17.34 -16.20
N SER A 133 -6.53 18.31 -15.45
CA SER A 133 -5.70 19.34 -14.81
C SER A 133 -4.83 18.73 -13.71
N ALA A 134 -5.33 17.74 -12.97
CA ALA A 134 -4.58 17.01 -11.97
C ALA A 134 -3.42 16.22 -12.60
N GLU A 135 -3.68 15.54 -13.72
CA GLU A 135 -2.64 14.83 -14.49
C GLU A 135 -1.53 15.79 -14.94
N GLN A 136 -1.89 16.94 -15.52
CA GLN A 136 -0.91 17.94 -15.94
C GLN A 136 -0.05 18.42 -14.76
N ALA A 137 -0.66 18.65 -13.60
CA ALA A 137 0.05 19.09 -12.40
C ALA A 137 1.00 18.00 -11.89
N TYR A 138 0.59 16.73 -11.85
CA TYR A 138 1.47 15.63 -11.46
C TYR A 138 2.63 15.42 -12.43
N ARG A 139 2.38 15.47 -13.75
CA ARG A 139 3.45 15.38 -14.75
C ARG A 139 4.43 16.56 -14.63
N SER A 140 3.93 17.75 -14.30
CA SER A 140 4.80 18.89 -14.00
C SER A 140 5.65 18.65 -12.75
N ALA A 141 5.08 18.11 -11.67
CA ALA A 141 5.82 17.78 -10.46
C ALA A 141 6.92 16.74 -10.72
N MET A 142 6.63 15.69 -11.50
CA MET A 142 7.62 14.69 -11.93
C MET A 142 8.75 15.29 -12.76
N LYS A 143 8.44 16.25 -13.64
CA LYS A 143 9.44 16.95 -14.45
C LYS A 143 10.36 17.83 -13.59
N ILE A 144 9.82 18.50 -12.58
CA ILE A 144 10.57 19.39 -11.68
C ILE A 144 11.45 18.57 -10.73
N ASN A 145 10.87 17.56 -10.08
CA ASN A 145 11.59 16.65 -9.18
C ASN A 145 11.23 15.19 -9.49
N PRO A 146 12.04 14.51 -10.31
CA PRO A 146 11.83 13.08 -10.59
C PRO A 146 11.90 12.21 -9.34
N GLY A 147 12.55 12.64 -8.26
CA GLY A 147 12.67 11.91 -7.00
C GLY A 147 11.43 11.97 -6.10
N LEU A 148 10.40 12.76 -6.44
CA LEU A 148 9.17 12.84 -5.66
C LEU A 148 8.26 11.64 -5.92
N VAL A 149 8.65 10.47 -5.41
CA VAL A 149 8.02 9.14 -5.62
C VAL A 149 6.50 9.15 -5.38
N ALA A 150 6.03 9.92 -4.40
CA ALA A 150 4.59 10.04 -4.10
C ALA A 150 3.76 10.52 -5.30
N THR A 151 4.35 11.28 -6.23
CA THR A 151 3.69 11.76 -7.44
C THR A 151 3.35 10.63 -8.40
N TYR A 152 4.26 9.68 -8.61
CA TYR A 152 4.07 8.52 -9.50
C TYR A 152 2.89 7.67 -9.03
N ARG A 153 2.85 7.34 -7.74
CA ARG A 153 1.74 6.56 -7.17
C ARG A 153 0.39 7.27 -7.35
N ASN A 154 0.35 8.59 -7.17
CA ASN A 154 -0.88 9.36 -7.32
C ASN A 154 -1.31 9.53 -8.77
N LEU A 155 -0.37 9.74 -9.69
CA LEU A 155 -0.64 9.76 -11.12
C LEU A 155 -1.10 8.37 -11.63
N GLY A 156 -0.46 7.29 -11.20
CA GLY A 156 -0.89 5.93 -11.51
C GLY A 156 -2.33 5.66 -11.05
N ASN A 157 -2.67 6.04 -9.80
CA ASN A 157 -4.05 5.92 -9.31
C ASN A 157 -5.04 6.77 -10.13
N LEU A 158 -4.67 8.00 -10.50
CA LEU A 158 -5.49 8.86 -11.34
C LEU A 158 -5.72 8.25 -12.73
N LEU A 159 -4.69 7.67 -13.34
CA LEU A 159 -4.78 7.01 -14.64
C LEU A 159 -5.66 5.76 -14.58
N LEU A 160 -5.63 5.00 -13.48
CA LEU A 160 -6.58 3.90 -13.24
C LEU A 160 -8.02 4.40 -13.11
N ASP A 161 -8.25 5.52 -12.41
CA ASP A 161 -9.59 6.14 -12.31
C ASP A 161 -10.08 6.63 -13.68
N LEU A 162 -9.18 6.99 -14.60
CA LEU A 162 -9.45 7.34 -15.99
C LEU A 162 -9.54 6.12 -16.94
N GLY A 163 -9.36 4.90 -16.43
CA GLY A 163 -9.37 3.67 -17.24
C GLY A 163 -8.12 3.44 -18.12
N ARG A 164 -7.07 4.27 -17.98
CA ARG A 164 -5.81 4.21 -18.75
C ARG A 164 -4.80 3.30 -18.06
N VAL A 165 -5.10 2.00 -18.03
CA VAL A 165 -4.36 0.99 -17.25
C VAL A 165 -2.91 0.85 -17.70
N ASP A 166 -2.63 0.80 -19.00
CA ASP A 166 -1.28 0.66 -19.55
C ASP A 166 -0.35 1.79 -19.10
N GLU A 167 -0.85 3.02 -19.18
CA GLU A 167 -0.10 4.20 -18.73
C GLU A 167 0.07 4.20 -17.21
N ALA A 168 -0.92 3.74 -16.45
CA ALA A 168 -0.78 3.60 -15.01
C ALA A 168 0.35 2.63 -14.65
N PHE A 169 0.42 1.46 -15.30
CA PHE A 169 1.48 0.47 -15.09
C PHE A 169 2.87 1.06 -15.40
N ALA A 170 3.01 1.78 -16.52
CA ALA A 170 4.27 2.44 -16.85
C ALA A 170 4.69 3.48 -15.79
N ILE A 171 3.75 4.26 -15.26
CA ILE A 171 4.03 5.25 -14.21
C ILE A 171 4.36 4.59 -12.87
N TYR A 172 3.68 3.51 -12.48
CA TYR A 172 4.04 2.74 -11.30
C TYR A 172 5.44 2.16 -11.41
N HIS A 173 5.77 1.60 -12.58
CA HIS A 173 7.06 1.00 -12.83
C HIS A 173 8.19 2.02 -12.70
N GLU A 174 8.02 3.21 -13.29
CA GLU A 174 8.99 4.30 -13.14
C GLU A 174 9.14 4.73 -11.67
N GLY A 175 8.02 4.87 -10.94
CA GLY A 175 8.02 5.22 -9.52
C GLY A 175 8.71 4.16 -8.65
N PHE A 176 8.48 2.89 -8.94
CA PHE A 176 9.10 1.74 -8.27
C PHE A 176 10.62 1.74 -8.49
N LEU A 177 11.07 1.85 -9.74
CA LEU A 177 12.49 1.91 -10.07
C LEU A 177 13.18 3.05 -9.33
N ARG A 178 12.55 4.23 -9.23
CA ARG A 178 13.08 5.38 -8.50
C ARG A 178 13.12 5.19 -6.99
N ARG A 179 12.06 4.61 -6.41
CA ARG A 179 11.98 4.34 -4.97
C ARG A 179 13.03 3.31 -4.51
N ARG A 180 13.34 2.34 -5.38
CA ARG A 180 14.11 1.14 -5.03
C ARG A 180 15.47 1.06 -5.74
N GLN A 181 16.00 2.18 -6.26
CA GLN A 181 17.35 2.24 -6.80
C GLN A 181 18.38 1.77 -5.77
N ARG A 182 19.41 1.06 -6.23
CA ARG A 182 20.53 0.63 -5.38
C ARG A 182 21.18 1.83 -4.70
N GLY A 183 21.60 1.65 -3.45
CA GLY A 183 22.21 2.70 -2.63
C GLY A 183 21.57 2.81 -1.25
N VAL A 184 22.34 3.31 -0.29
CA VAL A 184 21.87 3.56 1.09
C VAL A 184 21.18 4.92 1.10
N ASP A 185 19.91 4.96 1.47
CA ASP A 185 19.24 6.20 1.88
C ASP A 185 19.15 6.20 3.40
N PRO A 186 20.05 6.92 4.11
CA PRO A 186 20.10 6.90 5.56
C PRO A 186 18.83 7.48 6.22
N ALA A 187 18.06 8.29 5.49
CA ALA A 187 16.83 8.91 5.95
C ALA A 187 15.58 8.03 5.68
N ASN A 188 15.73 6.93 4.94
CA ASN A 188 14.61 6.06 4.60
C ASN A 188 14.25 5.13 5.77
N ALA A 189 13.13 5.42 6.42
CA ALA A 189 12.61 4.61 7.52
C ALA A 189 12.29 3.17 7.12
N ASP A 190 11.92 2.91 5.85
CA ASP A 190 11.65 1.56 5.34
C ASP A 190 12.89 0.64 5.42
N LEU A 191 14.08 1.22 5.62
CA LEU A 191 15.36 0.51 5.73
C LEU A 191 15.82 0.31 7.16
N ARG A 192 15.05 0.72 8.17
CA ARG A 192 15.53 0.76 9.56
C ARG A 192 14.98 -0.35 10.44
N SER A 193 14.06 -1.15 9.94
CA SER A 193 13.47 -2.27 10.67
C SER A 193 13.18 -3.46 9.76
N ILE A 194 13.13 -4.64 10.36
CA ILE A 194 12.79 -5.89 9.68
C ILE A 194 12.30 -6.94 10.68
N SER A 195 11.77 -8.05 10.17
CA SER A 195 11.46 -9.25 10.94
C SER A 195 12.34 -10.44 10.55
N ALA A 196 12.49 -11.40 11.47
CA ALA A 196 13.16 -12.67 11.15
C ALA A 196 12.49 -13.38 9.97
N ALA A 197 11.15 -13.39 9.90
CA ALA A 197 10.40 -14.01 8.81
C ALA A 197 10.71 -13.38 7.45
N LYS A 198 10.85 -12.05 7.39
CA LYS A 198 11.21 -11.33 6.16
C LYS A 198 12.66 -11.59 5.76
N LEU A 199 13.59 -11.62 6.71
CA LEU A 199 14.99 -11.99 6.43
C LEU A 199 15.10 -13.42 5.91
N LYS A 200 14.36 -14.37 6.51
CA LYS A 200 14.30 -15.76 6.02
C LYS A 200 13.83 -15.81 4.56
N HIS A 201 12.75 -15.09 4.23
CA HIS A 201 12.28 -14.97 2.84
C HIS A 201 13.36 -14.40 1.92
N ASP A 202 14.03 -13.33 2.33
CA ASP A 202 15.02 -12.65 1.49
C ASP A 202 16.25 -13.53 1.25
N ILE A 203 16.72 -14.26 2.28
CA ILE A 203 17.79 -15.27 2.14
C ILE A 203 17.38 -16.32 1.10
N GLU A 204 16.19 -16.90 1.23
CA GLU A 204 15.67 -17.91 0.32
C GLU A 204 15.55 -17.38 -1.13
N GLN A 205 15.12 -16.12 -1.30
CA GLN A 205 15.05 -15.47 -2.61
C GLN A 205 16.44 -15.25 -3.20
N LEU A 206 17.39 -14.77 -2.40
CA LEU A 206 18.77 -14.53 -2.85
C LEU A 206 19.44 -15.84 -3.27
N GLU A 207 19.30 -16.90 -2.49
CA GLU A 207 19.80 -18.24 -2.83
C GLU A 207 19.16 -18.78 -4.12
N HIS A 208 17.87 -18.52 -4.33
CA HIS A 208 17.17 -18.87 -5.57
C HIS A 208 17.74 -18.14 -6.78
N LEU A 209 17.97 -16.82 -6.66
CA LEU A 209 18.55 -16.01 -7.72
C LEU A 209 20.02 -16.34 -8.00
N SER A 210 20.81 -16.60 -6.95
CA SER A 210 22.21 -17.01 -7.03
C SER A 210 22.36 -18.31 -7.81
N ARG A 211 21.55 -19.34 -7.48
CA ARG A 211 21.54 -20.63 -8.22
C ARG A 211 21.21 -20.49 -9.71
N GLN A 212 20.55 -19.40 -10.09
CA GLN A 212 20.21 -19.10 -11.49
C GLN A 212 21.22 -18.16 -12.16
N GLY A 213 22.29 -17.74 -11.47
CA GLY A 213 23.26 -16.78 -11.99
C GLY A 213 22.68 -15.37 -12.23
N LYS A 214 21.61 -15.01 -11.51
CA LYS A 214 20.91 -13.72 -11.65
C LYS A 214 21.45 -12.62 -10.73
N LEU A 215 22.36 -12.98 -9.82
CA LEU A 215 23.04 -12.04 -8.94
C LEU A 215 24.46 -11.74 -9.44
N GLY A 216 25.10 -10.75 -8.83
CA GLY A 216 26.48 -10.34 -9.15
C GLY A 216 27.54 -11.30 -8.58
N PRO A 217 28.83 -11.03 -8.82
CA PRO A 217 29.94 -11.92 -8.40
C PRO A 217 30.12 -12.06 -6.88
N ASP A 218 29.56 -11.13 -6.10
CA ASP A 218 29.68 -11.09 -4.62
C ASP A 218 28.37 -11.55 -3.93
N ASP A 219 27.60 -12.42 -4.59
CA ASP A 219 26.29 -12.85 -4.08
C ASP A 219 26.39 -13.74 -2.84
N GLU A 220 27.42 -14.58 -2.75
CA GLU A 220 27.67 -15.46 -1.60
C GLU A 220 27.91 -14.65 -0.31
N ASP A 221 28.80 -13.64 -0.37
CA ASP A 221 29.08 -12.72 0.74
C ASP A 221 27.82 -11.94 1.17
N LEU A 222 27.01 -11.52 0.20
CA LEU A 222 25.74 -10.85 0.46
C LEU A 222 24.76 -11.76 1.22
N ILE A 223 24.60 -13.01 0.75
CA ILE A 223 23.72 -13.99 1.38
C ILE A 223 24.18 -14.29 2.81
N ASP A 224 25.49 -14.43 3.02
CA ASP A 224 26.06 -14.66 4.35
C ASP A 224 25.85 -13.47 5.29
N GLY A 225 25.90 -12.24 4.79
CA GLY A 225 25.50 -11.04 5.53
C GLY A 225 24.05 -11.12 6.02
N PHE A 226 23.12 -11.50 5.15
CA PHE A 226 21.71 -11.70 5.51
C PHE A 226 21.51 -12.84 6.52
N ARG A 227 22.19 -13.98 6.33
CA ARG A 227 22.13 -15.12 7.27
C ARG A 227 22.65 -14.74 8.66
N SER A 228 23.74 -13.98 8.71
CA SER A 228 24.33 -13.50 9.96
C SER A 228 23.37 -12.60 10.73
N VAL A 229 22.76 -11.61 10.07
CA VAL A 229 21.77 -10.73 10.69
C VAL A 229 20.49 -11.48 11.09
N HIS A 230 20.03 -12.43 10.27
CA HIS A 230 18.90 -13.29 10.62
C HIS A 230 19.16 -14.10 11.90
N ALA A 231 20.34 -14.69 12.04
CA ALA A 231 20.71 -15.47 13.22
C ALA A 231 20.68 -14.62 14.51
N GLU A 232 21.15 -13.38 14.44
CA GLU A 232 21.10 -12.44 15.58
C GLU A 232 19.66 -12.10 15.97
N ILE A 233 18.82 -11.72 15.00
CA ILE A 233 17.45 -11.28 15.25
C ILE A 233 16.59 -12.45 15.74
N ALA A 234 16.71 -13.62 15.11
CA ALA A 234 15.96 -14.82 15.48
C ALA A 234 16.33 -15.34 16.88
N ALA A 235 17.54 -15.06 17.38
CA ALA A 235 17.98 -15.49 18.71
C ALA A 235 17.43 -14.64 19.86
N VAL A 236 17.03 -13.39 19.59
CA VAL A 236 16.73 -12.41 20.66
C VAL A 236 15.31 -11.85 20.61
N SER A 237 14.54 -12.14 19.57
CA SER A 237 13.26 -11.46 19.37
C SER A 237 12.12 -12.40 19.00
N GLU A 238 11.13 -12.45 19.88
CA GLU A 238 9.75 -12.84 19.55
C GLU A 238 8.97 -11.66 18.93
N ALA A 239 9.61 -10.49 18.76
CA ALA A 239 8.94 -9.31 18.22
C ALA A 239 8.69 -9.47 16.72
N ARG A 240 7.51 -9.02 16.30
CA ARG A 240 7.09 -9.01 14.89
C ARG A 240 8.03 -8.17 14.03
N GLU A 241 8.60 -7.10 14.58
CA GLU A 241 9.51 -6.22 13.86
C GLU A 241 10.55 -5.62 14.83
N VAL A 242 11.82 -5.58 14.40
CA VAL A 242 12.93 -5.06 15.19
C VAL A 242 13.67 -3.96 14.44
N PRO A 243 14.14 -2.91 15.14
CA PRO A 243 15.04 -1.93 14.55
C PRO A 243 16.40 -2.57 14.26
N LEU A 244 16.97 -2.26 13.11
CA LEU A 244 18.30 -2.71 12.71
C LEU A 244 19.38 -1.76 13.24
N SER A 245 20.44 -2.34 13.81
CA SER A 245 21.63 -1.57 14.17
C SER A 245 22.39 -1.10 12.92
N ASN A 246 23.23 -0.07 13.04
CA ASN A 246 24.05 0.39 11.91
C ASN A 246 24.99 -0.71 11.38
N ASP A 247 25.47 -1.60 12.26
CA ASP A 247 26.31 -2.73 11.89
C ASP A 247 25.52 -3.79 11.10
N GLN A 248 24.30 -4.11 11.54
CA GLN A 248 23.41 -5.00 10.81
C GLN A 248 23.06 -4.42 9.43
N LEU A 249 22.75 -3.12 9.34
CA LEU A 249 22.50 -2.45 8.07
C LEU A 249 23.72 -2.49 7.13
N HIS A 250 24.92 -2.36 7.69
CA HIS A 250 26.14 -2.47 6.91
C HIS A 250 26.30 -3.87 6.30
N ARG A 251 26.02 -4.93 7.09
CA ARG A 251 26.08 -6.34 6.64
C ARG A 251 24.98 -6.71 5.64
N LEU A 252 23.80 -6.11 5.72
CA LEU A 252 22.76 -6.25 4.69
C LEU A 252 23.11 -5.48 3.39
N GLY A 253 24.11 -4.60 3.45
CA GLY A 253 24.63 -3.84 2.31
C GLY A 253 23.66 -2.79 1.75
N GLY A 254 24.09 -2.13 0.67
CA GLY A 254 23.30 -1.13 -0.06
C GLY A 254 22.14 -1.70 -0.90
N VAL A 255 21.76 -2.94 -0.61
CA VAL A 255 20.77 -3.73 -1.37
C VAL A 255 19.55 -4.13 -0.55
N PHE A 256 19.55 -3.85 0.76
CA PHE A 256 18.38 -4.05 1.61
C PHE A 256 17.17 -3.26 1.08
N GLN A 257 16.04 -3.95 0.86
CA GLN A 257 14.82 -3.38 0.25
C GLN A 257 15.08 -2.64 -1.07
N ARG A 258 16.00 -3.15 -1.90
CA ARG A 258 16.31 -2.64 -3.24
C ARG A 258 15.98 -3.66 -4.33
N ILE A 259 15.97 -3.17 -5.57
CA ILE A 259 15.87 -4.03 -6.74
C ILE A 259 17.23 -4.69 -7.00
N LEU A 260 17.28 -6.01 -6.85
CA LEU A 260 18.44 -6.82 -7.25
C LEU A 260 18.24 -7.44 -8.62
N TYR A 261 17.05 -8.01 -8.83
CA TYR A 261 16.62 -8.60 -10.09
C TYR A 261 15.13 -8.33 -10.29
N LEU A 262 14.74 -8.04 -11.53
CA LEU A 262 13.35 -7.86 -11.93
C LEU A 262 13.15 -8.64 -13.23
N ASP A 263 12.32 -9.67 -13.20
CA ASP A 263 11.93 -10.38 -14.42
C ASP A 263 11.05 -9.44 -15.25
N PRO A 264 11.23 -9.38 -16.58
CA PRO A 264 10.46 -8.47 -17.43
C PRO A 264 8.97 -8.81 -17.44
N GLY A 265 8.56 -10.04 -17.08
CA GLY A 265 7.17 -10.47 -17.08
C GLY A 265 6.50 -10.25 -18.43
N GLU A 266 7.19 -10.62 -19.51
CA GLU A 266 6.76 -10.34 -20.88
C GLU A 266 5.39 -10.94 -21.20
N ARG A 267 4.65 -10.26 -22.08
CA ARG A 267 3.46 -10.82 -22.71
C ARG A 267 3.83 -12.07 -23.49
N ILE A 268 2.91 -13.02 -23.55
CA ILE A 268 3.07 -14.20 -24.40
C ILE A 268 2.32 -14.00 -25.72
N SER A 269 2.79 -14.67 -26.78
CA SER A 269 2.11 -14.68 -28.06
C SER A 269 0.81 -15.49 -27.98
N GLY A 270 -0.29 -14.93 -28.48
CA GLY A 270 -1.63 -15.51 -28.35
C GLY A 270 -2.38 -14.96 -27.13
N GLY A 271 -3.47 -15.61 -26.75
CA GLY A 271 -4.21 -15.29 -25.53
C GLY A 271 -3.67 -16.07 -24.34
N VAL A 272 -3.78 -15.50 -23.13
CA VAL A 272 -3.38 -16.15 -21.87
C VAL A 272 -4.46 -17.07 -21.30
N ILE A 273 -5.71 -16.92 -21.75
CA ILE A 273 -6.84 -17.72 -21.27
C ILE A 273 -6.98 -19.02 -22.07
N GLN A 274 -7.24 -20.12 -21.36
CA GLN A 274 -7.41 -21.45 -21.94
C GLN A 274 -8.60 -21.49 -22.91
N GLN A 275 -8.37 -21.93 -24.15
CA GLN A 275 -9.40 -21.94 -25.22
C GLN A 275 -10.57 -22.91 -24.98
N GLY A 276 -10.41 -23.90 -24.09
CA GLY A 276 -11.42 -24.93 -23.81
C GLY A 276 -12.49 -24.53 -22.78
N LEU A 277 -12.43 -23.31 -22.24
CA LEU A 277 -13.38 -22.85 -21.23
C LEU A 277 -14.73 -22.50 -21.87
N ASP A 278 -15.83 -22.97 -21.26
CA ASP A 278 -17.17 -22.50 -21.62
C ASP A 278 -17.44 -21.15 -20.94
N ALA A 279 -17.01 -20.07 -21.60
CA ALA A 279 -17.18 -18.72 -21.09
C ALA A 279 -18.66 -18.39 -20.80
N GLY A 280 -19.59 -18.86 -21.65
CA GLY A 280 -21.01 -18.58 -21.49
C GLY A 280 -21.59 -19.20 -20.21
N GLU A 281 -21.23 -20.45 -19.92
CA GLU A 281 -21.67 -21.14 -18.70
C GLU A 281 -20.97 -20.60 -17.44
N ILE A 282 -19.69 -20.19 -17.53
CA ILE A 282 -18.97 -19.54 -16.43
C ILE A 282 -19.63 -18.20 -16.08
N GLU A 283 -19.89 -17.34 -17.08
CA GLU A 283 -20.56 -16.07 -16.86
C GLU A 283 -21.97 -16.27 -16.30
N LYS A 284 -22.71 -17.26 -16.81
CA LYS A 284 -24.03 -17.61 -16.29
C LYS A 284 -23.94 -18.08 -14.83
N THR A 285 -22.97 -18.93 -14.49
CA THR A 285 -22.72 -19.38 -13.11
C THR A 285 -22.46 -18.19 -12.19
N TYR A 286 -21.63 -17.24 -12.61
CA TYR A 286 -21.38 -16.02 -11.85
C TYR A 286 -22.65 -15.18 -11.70
N LEU A 287 -23.39 -14.93 -12.78
CA LEU A 287 -24.51 -13.99 -12.80
C LEU A 287 -25.77 -14.54 -12.10
N ASP A 288 -25.98 -15.85 -12.15
CA ASP A 288 -27.16 -16.53 -11.60
C ASP A 288 -26.96 -17.00 -10.14
N SER A 289 -25.72 -16.99 -9.63
CA SER A 289 -25.42 -17.37 -8.24
C SER A 289 -25.77 -16.27 -7.23
N ARG A 290 -26.06 -16.68 -5.99
CA ARG A 290 -26.28 -15.79 -4.84
C ARG A 290 -25.49 -16.31 -3.62
N PRO A 291 -24.44 -15.61 -3.17
CA PRO A 291 -23.87 -14.41 -3.79
C PRO A 291 -23.23 -14.72 -5.16
N ASN A 292 -22.99 -13.70 -5.99
CA ASN A 292 -22.38 -13.91 -7.30
C ASN A 292 -20.94 -14.41 -7.13
N LEU A 293 -20.70 -15.64 -7.58
CA LEU A 293 -19.43 -16.33 -7.44
C LEU A 293 -19.27 -17.38 -8.54
N ALA A 294 -18.07 -17.45 -9.12
CA ALA A 294 -17.65 -18.52 -10.02
C ALA A 294 -16.25 -19.00 -9.65
N VAL A 295 -16.05 -20.32 -9.72
CA VAL A 295 -14.74 -20.95 -9.57
C VAL A 295 -14.35 -21.51 -10.92
N ILE A 296 -13.17 -21.12 -11.42
CA ILE A 296 -12.68 -21.48 -12.75
C ILE A 296 -11.33 -22.15 -12.55
N ASP A 297 -11.24 -23.43 -12.90
CA ASP A 297 -10.00 -24.20 -12.86
C ASP A 297 -9.28 -24.17 -14.21
N ASP A 298 -7.95 -24.28 -14.16
CA ASP A 298 -7.10 -24.37 -15.33
C ASP A 298 -7.29 -23.20 -16.31
N VAL A 299 -7.40 -21.98 -15.74
CA VAL A 299 -7.84 -20.77 -16.45
C VAL A 299 -6.78 -20.20 -17.39
N LEU A 300 -5.51 -20.20 -16.98
CA LEU A 300 -4.40 -19.73 -17.80
C LEU A 300 -3.79 -20.88 -18.60
N VAL A 301 -3.31 -20.58 -19.81
CA VAL A 301 -2.47 -21.51 -20.57
C VAL A 301 -1.16 -21.81 -19.83
N PRO A 302 -0.52 -22.97 -20.04
CA PRO A 302 0.70 -23.37 -19.32
C PRO A 302 1.83 -22.33 -19.34
N ASP A 303 2.07 -21.69 -20.48
CA ASP A 303 3.12 -20.68 -20.63
C ASP A 303 2.84 -19.42 -19.78
N ALA A 304 1.57 -19.04 -19.62
CA ALA A 304 1.18 -17.88 -18.84
C ALA A 304 1.34 -18.14 -17.33
N ILE A 305 0.91 -19.31 -16.83
CA ILE A 305 1.09 -19.65 -15.42
C ILE A 305 2.57 -19.82 -15.09
N GLU A 306 3.37 -20.43 -15.97
CA GLU A 306 4.83 -20.56 -15.78
C GLU A 306 5.53 -19.20 -15.82
N GLY A 307 5.17 -18.33 -16.78
CA GLY A 307 5.68 -16.97 -16.85
C GLY A 307 5.38 -16.15 -15.59
N LEU A 308 4.16 -16.24 -15.07
CA LEU A 308 3.76 -15.55 -13.84
C LEU A 308 4.47 -16.12 -12.60
N ARG A 309 4.64 -17.44 -12.53
CA ARG A 309 5.42 -18.10 -11.47
C ARG A 309 6.87 -17.66 -11.47
N ARG A 310 7.51 -17.64 -12.63
CA ARG A 310 8.88 -17.14 -12.81
C ARG A 310 9.00 -15.69 -12.35
N PHE A 311 8.11 -14.83 -12.84
CA PHE A 311 8.08 -13.42 -12.44
C PHE A 311 7.96 -13.22 -10.92
N LEU A 312 7.04 -13.93 -10.26
CA LEU A 312 6.81 -13.85 -8.81
C LEU A 312 7.94 -14.46 -7.96
N ALA A 313 8.62 -15.49 -8.49
CA ALA A 313 9.76 -16.12 -7.83
C ALA A 313 11.02 -15.27 -7.94
N ASP A 314 11.28 -14.70 -9.11
CA ASP A 314 12.57 -14.08 -9.41
C ASP A 314 12.60 -12.59 -9.07
N SER A 315 11.47 -11.89 -9.19
CA SER A 315 11.46 -10.44 -9.00
C SER A 315 11.61 -10.04 -7.52
N THR A 316 12.53 -9.12 -7.24
CA THR A 316 12.68 -8.50 -5.90
C THR A 316 11.65 -7.38 -5.74
N ILE A 317 10.39 -7.77 -5.56
CA ILE A 317 9.21 -6.89 -5.42
C ILE A 317 8.52 -7.02 -4.05
N TRP A 318 8.96 -7.98 -3.23
CA TRP A 318 8.38 -8.32 -1.93
C TRP A 318 8.85 -7.37 -0.83
N HIS A 319 8.44 -6.11 -0.90
CA HIS A 319 8.92 -5.06 0.02
C HIS A 319 7.97 -4.73 1.17
N ARG A 320 6.70 -5.14 1.10
CA ARG A 320 5.75 -4.95 2.21
C ARG A 320 5.64 -6.24 2.98
N TRP A 321 5.60 -6.15 4.29
CA TRP A 321 5.29 -7.30 5.14
C TRP A 321 4.28 -6.90 6.21
N ARG A 322 3.37 -7.81 6.51
CA ARG A 322 2.36 -7.70 7.57
C ARG A 322 2.34 -8.99 8.35
N PHE A 323 1.83 -8.93 9.58
CA PHE A 323 1.76 -10.08 10.49
C PHE A 323 0.32 -10.42 10.79
N VAL A 324 0.03 -11.72 10.77
CA VAL A 324 -1.21 -12.28 11.33
C VAL A 324 -0.75 -13.31 12.35
N ASN A 325 -1.04 -13.05 13.63
CA ASN A 325 -0.44 -13.77 14.77
C ASN A 325 1.10 -13.63 14.79
N ASP A 326 1.84 -14.73 14.95
CA ASP A 326 3.31 -14.73 15.06
C ASP A 326 4.02 -14.89 13.70
N ASN A 327 3.28 -15.21 12.63
CA ASN A 327 3.83 -15.38 11.29
C ASN A 327 3.40 -14.24 10.36
N GLY A 328 4.26 -13.94 9.39
CA GLY A 328 4.06 -12.84 8.43
C GLY A 328 3.69 -13.31 7.03
N TYR A 329 3.09 -12.40 6.26
CA TYR A 329 3.01 -12.49 4.81
C TYR A 329 3.67 -11.26 4.19
N MET A 330 4.18 -11.43 2.97
CA MET A 330 4.72 -10.36 2.15
C MET A 330 3.70 -9.95 1.10
N GLY A 331 3.71 -8.67 0.75
CA GLY A 331 2.89 -8.12 -0.32
C GLY A 331 3.71 -7.41 -1.37
N ALA A 332 3.27 -7.55 -2.62
CA ALA A 332 3.73 -6.78 -3.76
C ALA A 332 2.51 -6.12 -4.42
N MET A 333 2.49 -4.78 -4.42
CA MET A 333 1.48 -3.95 -5.07
C MET A 333 2.04 -3.42 -6.40
N MET A 334 1.21 -2.78 -7.23
CA MET A 334 1.69 -2.10 -8.45
C MET A 334 2.85 -1.14 -8.16
N ASP A 335 2.76 -0.32 -7.10
CA ASP A 335 3.83 0.61 -6.72
C ASP A 335 5.05 -0.05 -6.03
N ASP A 336 5.05 -1.38 -5.90
CA ASP A 336 6.20 -2.20 -5.49
C ASP A 336 6.75 -3.04 -6.64
N GLY A 337 6.37 -2.77 -7.90
CA GLY A 337 6.85 -3.46 -9.09
C GLY A 337 5.99 -4.65 -9.52
N PHE A 338 4.79 -4.82 -8.96
CA PHE A 338 3.80 -5.80 -9.44
C PHE A 338 2.97 -5.23 -10.60
N ASP A 339 3.65 -4.79 -11.66
CA ASP A 339 3.11 -4.03 -12.79
C ASP A 339 3.64 -4.53 -14.15
N CYS A 340 3.92 -5.83 -14.28
CA CYS A 340 4.52 -6.37 -15.48
C CYS A 340 3.51 -6.54 -16.65
N PRO A 341 3.99 -6.58 -17.91
CA PRO A 341 3.16 -6.73 -19.10
C PRO A 341 2.25 -7.98 -19.11
N LEU A 342 2.67 -9.10 -18.52
CA LEU A 342 1.88 -10.33 -18.46
C LEU A 342 0.64 -10.18 -17.57
N ILE A 343 0.75 -9.48 -16.44
CA ILE A 343 -0.40 -9.20 -15.55
C ILE A 343 -1.43 -8.33 -16.28
N LEU A 344 -0.94 -7.36 -17.05
CA LEU A 344 -1.79 -6.51 -17.88
C LEU A 344 -2.52 -7.32 -18.95
N GLN A 345 -1.82 -8.21 -19.66
CA GLN A 345 -2.44 -9.13 -20.62
C GLN A 345 -3.49 -10.05 -19.98
N ILE A 346 -3.21 -10.60 -18.80
CA ILE A 346 -4.19 -11.39 -18.03
C ILE A 346 -5.45 -10.57 -17.75
N SER A 347 -5.29 -9.30 -17.34
CA SER A 347 -6.42 -8.40 -17.10
C SER A 347 -7.28 -8.17 -18.36
N GLU A 348 -6.64 -7.91 -19.50
CA GLU A 348 -7.30 -7.67 -20.78
C GLU A 348 -8.02 -8.92 -21.29
N ASP A 349 -7.35 -10.07 -21.28
CA ASP A 349 -7.89 -11.31 -21.82
C ASP A 349 -9.06 -11.81 -20.96
N LEU A 350 -8.99 -11.68 -19.63
CA LEU A 350 -10.12 -11.98 -18.74
C LEU A 350 -11.36 -11.15 -19.11
N ARG A 351 -11.19 -9.84 -19.30
CA ARG A 351 -12.28 -8.94 -19.67
C ARG A 351 -12.87 -9.27 -21.04
N SER A 352 -12.02 -9.58 -22.01
CA SER A 352 -12.47 -9.98 -23.34
C SER A 352 -13.19 -11.33 -23.35
N THR A 353 -12.78 -12.24 -22.45
CA THR A 353 -13.35 -13.60 -22.35
C THR A 353 -14.68 -13.61 -21.61
N PHE A 354 -14.84 -12.77 -20.57
CA PHE A 354 -16.03 -12.72 -19.72
C PHE A 354 -16.72 -11.32 -19.75
N PRO A 355 -17.12 -10.81 -20.93
CA PRO A 355 -17.60 -9.44 -21.10
C PRO A 355 -18.90 -9.12 -20.35
N ARG A 356 -19.77 -10.10 -20.06
CA ARG A 356 -21.01 -9.89 -19.29
C ARG A 356 -20.73 -9.71 -17.80
N VAL A 357 -19.66 -10.33 -17.29
CA VAL A 357 -19.23 -10.15 -15.90
C VAL A 357 -18.49 -8.82 -15.75
N PHE A 358 -17.50 -8.57 -16.59
CA PHE A 358 -16.67 -7.37 -16.46
C PHE A 358 -17.31 -6.10 -17.01
N LYS A 359 -18.25 -6.16 -17.95
CA LYS A 359 -18.87 -4.98 -18.57
C LYS A 359 -17.78 -4.00 -19.06
N GLU A 360 -17.91 -2.72 -18.71
CA GLU A 360 -16.92 -1.67 -18.94
C GLU A 360 -15.90 -1.52 -17.79
N HIS A 361 -15.92 -2.42 -16.79
CA HIS A 361 -15.04 -2.31 -15.63
C HIS A 361 -13.58 -2.54 -16.00
N THR A 362 -12.75 -1.53 -15.77
CA THR A 362 -11.30 -1.60 -15.91
C THR A 362 -10.65 -2.09 -14.61
N LEU A 363 -9.41 -2.57 -14.72
CA LEU A 363 -8.59 -2.89 -13.55
C LEU A 363 -8.38 -1.64 -12.69
N ARG A 364 -8.60 -1.77 -11.39
CA ARG A 364 -8.39 -0.69 -10.41
C ARG A 364 -7.32 -0.99 -9.40
N LYS A 365 -7.14 -2.26 -9.03
CA LYS A 365 -6.08 -2.72 -8.13
C LYS A 365 -5.64 -4.11 -8.53
N VAL A 366 -4.36 -4.37 -8.31
CA VAL A 366 -3.77 -5.70 -8.42
C VAL A 366 -2.63 -5.81 -7.43
N TRP A 367 -2.55 -6.96 -6.76
CA TRP A 367 -1.49 -7.27 -5.82
C TRP A 367 -1.26 -8.78 -5.71
N ALA A 368 -0.11 -9.16 -5.19
CA ALA A 368 0.17 -10.53 -4.81
C ALA A 368 0.54 -10.61 -3.33
N PHE A 369 0.12 -11.69 -2.68
CA PHE A 369 0.56 -12.03 -1.33
C PHE A 369 1.31 -13.35 -1.32
N LYS A 370 2.39 -13.39 -0.54
CA LYS A 370 3.28 -14.55 -0.38
C LYS A 370 3.46 -14.83 1.11
N TYR A 371 3.18 -16.06 1.51
CA TYR A 371 2.96 -16.38 2.92
C TYR A 371 4.11 -17.19 3.53
N ALA A 372 4.20 -17.14 4.85
CA ALA A 372 4.89 -18.18 5.63
C ALA A 372 4.26 -19.56 5.38
N GLU A 373 5.03 -20.60 5.65
CA GLU A 373 4.69 -22.01 5.43
C GLU A 373 3.41 -22.43 6.18
N THR A 374 3.28 -21.97 7.42
CA THR A 374 2.11 -22.23 8.28
C THR A 374 1.64 -20.92 8.90
N ILE A 375 0.42 -20.47 8.57
CA ILE A 375 -0.14 -19.22 9.09
C ILE A 375 -1.67 -19.26 9.02
N GLY A 376 -2.33 -18.65 10.02
CA GLY A 376 -3.75 -18.30 9.91
C GLY A 376 -3.87 -17.17 8.92
N GLY A 377 -4.48 -17.42 7.76
CA GLY A 377 -4.51 -16.47 6.64
C GLY A 377 -5.05 -15.08 7.00
N VAL A 378 -5.11 -14.19 6.01
CA VAL A 378 -5.70 -12.86 6.17
C VAL A 378 -7.11 -12.98 6.79
N PRO A 379 -7.40 -12.27 7.90
CA PRO A 379 -8.72 -12.27 8.54
C PRO A 379 -9.84 -11.85 7.60
N ALA A 380 -11.08 -12.03 8.05
CA ALA A 380 -12.25 -11.61 7.29
C ALA A 380 -12.20 -10.11 6.97
N HIS A 381 -12.47 -9.75 5.72
CA HIS A 381 -12.55 -8.39 5.19
C HIS A 381 -13.45 -8.37 3.95
N ALA A 382 -13.61 -7.21 3.34
CA ALA A 382 -14.25 -7.02 2.02
C ALA A 382 -13.44 -6.00 1.21
N ASP A 383 -13.70 -5.91 -0.09
CA ASP A 383 -13.00 -5.01 -1.02
C ASP A 383 -13.94 -3.99 -1.67
N PHE A 384 -13.38 -3.01 -2.40
CA PHE A 384 -14.06 -1.80 -2.91
C PHE A 384 -14.19 -1.75 -4.44
N ALA A 385 -14.61 -2.86 -5.05
CA ALA A 385 -14.76 -2.96 -6.51
C ALA A 385 -16.07 -3.65 -6.92
N ALA A 386 -16.32 -3.76 -8.23
CA ALA A 386 -17.45 -4.56 -8.72
C ALA A 386 -17.08 -6.05 -8.66
N VAL A 387 -15.98 -6.42 -9.30
CA VAL A 387 -15.55 -7.82 -9.45
C VAL A 387 -14.19 -8.02 -8.79
N ASN A 388 -14.11 -8.99 -7.89
CA ASN A 388 -12.90 -9.46 -7.23
C ASN A 388 -12.51 -10.80 -7.83
N LEU A 389 -11.21 -10.98 -8.03
CA LEU A 389 -10.63 -12.19 -8.56
C LEU A 389 -9.40 -12.59 -7.75
N ASN A 390 -9.38 -13.84 -7.30
CA ASN A 390 -8.23 -14.46 -6.65
C ASN A 390 -7.68 -15.61 -7.51
N LEU A 391 -6.47 -15.43 -8.05
CA LEU A 391 -5.75 -16.43 -8.84
C LEU A 391 -4.66 -17.10 -7.98
N TYR A 392 -4.67 -18.43 -7.91
CA TYR A 392 -3.70 -19.21 -7.14
C TYR A 392 -2.52 -19.68 -7.99
N ILE A 393 -1.30 -19.46 -7.50
CA ILE A 393 -0.07 -19.61 -8.28
C ILE A 393 0.76 -20.84 -7.88
N THR A 394 0.83 -21.09 -6.58
CA THR A 394 1.66 -22.15 -5.98
C THR A 394 1.21 -23.53 -6.49
N PRO A 395 2.12 -24.50 -6.68
CA PRO A 395 1.75 -25.83 -7.16
C PRO A 395 0.93 -26.59 -6.12
N ASP A 396 0.01 -27.44 -6.59
CA ASP A 396 -0.88 -28.22 -5.73
C ASP A 396 -0.10 -29.10 -4.76
N GLU A 397 1.01 -29.70 -5.21
CA GLU A 397 1.86 -30.56 -4.40
C GLU A 397 2.57 -29.83 -3.24
N ALA A 398 2.61 -28.51 -3.24
CA ALA A 398 3.15 -27.74 -2.13
C ALA A 398 2.17 -27.68 -0.95
N ASN A 399 0.87 -27.80 -1.18
CA ASN A 399 -0.13 -27.78 -0.12
C ASN A 399 -0.17 -29.13 0.62
N LEU A 400 0.12 -29.11 1.93
CA LEU A 400 0.08 -30.31 2.77
C LEU A 400 -1.35 -30.65 3.24
N GLU A 401 -2.29 -29.72 3.05
CA GLU A 401 -3.70 -29.86 3.39
C GLU A 401 -4.59 -29.50 2.19
N PRO A 402 -4.84 -30.43 1.25
CA PRO A 402 -5.52 -30.13 -0.02
C PRO A 402 -6.95 -29.57 0.08
N LYS A 403 -7.56 -29.58 1.27
CA LYS A 403 -8.90 -29.04 1.53
C LYS A 403 -8.89 -27.60 2.06
N THR A 404 -7.71 -27.01 2.29
CA THR A 404 -7.52 -25.66 2.82
C THR A 404 -6.60 -24.85 1.89
N GLY A 405 -5.99 -23.76 2.36
CA GLY A 405 -5.02 -22.97 1.59
C GLY A 405 -5.61 -21.87 0.68
N GLY A 406 -6.93 -21.90 0.46
CA GLY A 406 -7.63 -21.04 -0.48
C GLY A 406 -8.39 -19.88 0.18
N LEU A 407 -9.67 -19.76 -0.13
CA LEU A 407 -10.54 -18.65 0.30
C LEU A 407 -11.73 -19.16 1.11
N LEU A 408 -12.13 -18.38 2.11
CA LEU A 408 -13.41 -18.51 2.80
C LEU A 408 -14.28 -17.34 2.34
N VAL A 409 -15.47 -17.61 1.81
CA VAL A 409 -16.41 -16.57 1.35
C VAL A 409 -17.73 -16.73 2.07
N TRP A 410 -18.20 -15.66 2.71
CA TRP A 410 -19.50 -15.63 3.35
C TRP A 410 -20.55 -15.00 2.43
N ASP A 411 -21.78 -15.51 2.52
CA ASP A 411 -22.98 -14.90 1.93
C ASP A 411 -23.40 -13.67 2.78
N VAL A 412 -22.47 -12.73 2.88
CA VAL A 412 -22.54 -11.53 3.72
C VAL A 412 -21.89 -10.41 2.94
N VAL A 413 -22.65 -9.37 2.66
CA VAL A 413 -22.20 -8.19 1.93
C VAL A 413 -21.83 -7.09 2.92
N ALA A 414 -20.69 -6.44 2.72
CA ALA A 414 -20.27 -5.27 3.48
C ALA A 414 -21.29 -4.12 3.30
N PRO A 415 -21.78 -3.52 4.40
CA PRO A 415 -22.74 -2.42 4.32
C PRO A 415 -22.20 -1.23 3.53
N LEU A 416 -23.04 -0.59 2.71
CA LEU A 416 -22.64 0.54 1.86
C LEU A 416 -22.17 1.75 2.68
N GLU A 417 -22.72 1.92 3.88
CA GLU A 417 -22.33 3.01 4.78
C GLU A 417 -20.99 2.76 5.50
N TRP A 418 -20.39 1.57 5.35
CA TRP A 418 -19.06 1.30 5.88
C TRP A 418 -18.02 1.70 4.82
N GLY A 419 -17.16 2.65 5.17
CA GLY A 419 -15.98 2.97 4.38
C GLY A 419 -14.91 1.88 4.46
N PHE A 420 -13.92 1.94 3.55
CA PHE A 420 -12.81 0.98 3.44
C PHE A 420 -12.13 0.64 4.75
N GLU A 421 -11.86 1.66 5.57
CA GLU A 421 -11.23 1.48 6.87
C GLU A 421 -12.05 0.56 7.76
N ARG A 422 -13.36 0.79 7.88
CA ARG A 422 -14.20 0.10 8.86
C ARG A 422 -14.25 -1.41 8.62
N TYR A 423 -14.47 -1.89 7.39
CA TYR A 423 -14.50 -3.34 7.13
C TYR A 423 -13.11 -3.99 7.04
N ASN A 424 -12.02 -3.22 6.97
CA ASN A 424 -10.64 -3.76 6.98
C ASN A 424 -9.95 -3.67 8.35
N THR A 425 -10.46 -2.89 9.29
CA THR A 425 -9.81 -2.67 10.60
C THR A 425 -10.71 -2.98 11.80
N ASP A 426 -12.05 -2.89 11.66
CA ASP A 426 -12.99 -3.22 12.74
C ASP A 426 -13.40 -4.70 12.66
N GLU A 427 -12.46 -5.59 12.99
CA GLU A 427 -12.66 -7.04 12.99
C GLU A 427 -13.86 -7.45 13.87
N ALA A 428 -14.14 -6.72 14.95
CA ALA A 428 -15.24 -7.01 15.86
C ALA A 428 -16.60 -6.69 15.23
N ALA A 429 -16.72 -5.57 14.50
CA ALA A 429 -17.94 -5.27 13.74
C ALA A 429 -18.18 -6.29 12.63
N LEU A 430 -17.13 -6.67 11.89
CA LEU A 430 -17.26 -7.64 10.81
C LEU A 430 -17.60 -9.05 11.33
N SER A 431 -16.97 -9.48 12.43
CA SER A 431 -17.27 -10.78 13.06
C SER A 431 -18.72 -10.85 13.52
N ARG A 432 -19.24 -9.79 14.17
CA ARG A 432 -20.66 -9.71 14.54
C ARG A 432 -21.58 -9.80 13.31
N LEU A 433 -21.25 -9.10 12.23
CA LEU A 433 -22.04 -9.14 11.00
C LEU A 433 -22.12 -10.56 10.42
N VAL A 434 -21.00 -11.29 10.43
CA VAL A 434 -20.93 -12.69 9.99
C VAL A 434 -21.71 -13.61 10.93
N GLU A 435 -21.55 -13.46 12.25
CA GLU A 435 -22.22 -14.26 13.28
C GLU A 435 -23.74 -14.09 13.25
N GLU A 436 -24.24 -12.86 13.11
CA GLU A 436 -25.67 -12.54 13.04
C GLU A 436 -26.38 -13.23 11.87
N ARG A 437 -25.65 -13.48 10.76
CA ARG A 437 -26.19 -14.16 9.58
C ARG A 437 -26.20 -15.68 9.73
N GLY A 438 -25.42 -16.23 10.66
CA GLY A 438 -25.51 -17.61 11.13
C GLY A 438 -25.15 -18.72 10.12
N LYS A 439 -24.56 -18.37 8.97
CA LYS A 439 -24.13 -19.36 7.96
C LYS A 439 -22.59 -19.50 7.96
N PRO A 440 -22.05 -20.73 7.90
CA PRO A 440 -20.62 -20.93 7.71
C PRO A 440 -20.18 -20.43 6.32
N PRO A 441 -18.89 -20.08 6.14
CA PRO A 441 -18.40 -19.69 4.82
C PRO A 441 -18.41 -20.85 3.84
N LEU A 442 -18.59 -20.53 2.56
CA LEU A 442 -18.15 -21.39 1.48
C LEU A 442 -16.62 -21.47 1.52
N ARG A 443 -16.10 -22.67 1.75
CA ARG A 443 -14.67 -22.94 1.74
C ARG A 443 -14.24 -23.36 0.33
N LEU A 444 -13.33 -22.60 -0.25
CA LEU A 444 -12.78 -22.81 -1.59
C LEU A 444 -11.31 -23.18 -1.45
N PRO A 445 -10.93 -24.46 -1.60
CA PRO A 445 -9.54 -24.89 -1.42
C PRO A 445 -8.61 -24.28 -2.45
N HIS A 446 -7.33 -24.19 -2.08
CA HIS A 446 -6.27 -23.86 -3.01
C HIS A 446 -6.21 -24.89 -4.17
N ARG A 447 -6.02 -24.38 -5.38
CA ARG A 447 -5.63 -25.17 -6.55
C ARG A 447 -4.82 -24.28 -7.48
N GLN A 448 -3.65 -24.71 -7.95
CA GLN A 448 -2.87 -23.98 -8.93
C GLN A 448 -3.72 -23.67 -10.17
N ASN A 449 -3.57 -22.46 -10.72
CA ASN A 449 -4.29 -22.04 -11.92
C ASN A 449 -5.82 -22.00 -11.75
N ARG A 450 -6.30 -21.89 -10.51
CA ARG A 450 -7.70 -21.59 -10.19
C ARG A 450 -7.89 -20.09 -10.01
N ILE A 451 -8.95 -19.57 -10.62
CA ILE A 451 -9.56 -18.29 -10.31
C ILE A 451 -10.81 -18.51 -9.46
N VAL A 452 -10.93 -17.75 -8.36
CA VAL A 452 -12.20 -17.50 -7.68
C VAL A 452 -12.62 -16.08 -8.01
N MET A 453 -13.73 -15.94 -8.73
CA MET A 453 -14.31 -14.66 -9.15
C MET A 453 -15.61 -14.42 -8.40
N PHE A 454 -15.76 -13.26 -7.76
CA PHE A 454 -16.91 -12.96 -6.90
C PHE A 454 -17.17 -11.45 -6.76
N ASP A 455 -18.36 -11.08 -6.30
CA ASP A 455 -18.67 -9.66 -5.99
C ASP A 455 -17.73 -9.15 -4.89
N SER A 456 -17.08 -8.01 -5.10
CA SER A 456 -15.97 -7.58 -4.20
C SER A 456 -16.41 -7.20 -2.80
N ASP A 457 -17.69 -6.87 -2.63
CA ASP A 457 -18.29 -6.47 -1.35
C ASP A 457 -18.65 -7.66 -0.45
N LEU A 458 -18.44 -8.90 -0.91
CA LEU A 458 -18.60 -10.09 -0.07
C LEU A 458 -17.50 -10.17 0.97
N VAL A 459 -17.91 -10.49 2.20
CA VAL A 459 -16.98 -10.80 3.28
C VAL A 459 -16.24 -12.08 2.94
N HIS A 460 -14.91 -12.01 2.97
CA HIS A 460 -14.03 -13.11 2.65
C HIS A 460 -12.74 -13.09 3.48
N ALA A 461 -12.09 -14.24 3.61
CA ALA A 461 -10.84 -14.42 4.35
C ALA A 461 -9.94 -15.41 3.62
N THR A 462 -8.63 -15.34 3.86
CA THR A 462 -7.74 -16.43 3.45
C THR A 462 -7.85 -17.56 4.45
N ASP A 463 -8.01 -18.79 3.96
CA ASP A 463 -8.10 -19.96 4.82
C ASP A 463 -6.76 -20.26 5.54
N GLN A 464 -6.77 -21.21 6.47
CA GLN A 464 -5.56 -21.74 7.09
C GLN A 464 -4.60 -22.26 6.03
N LEU A 465 -3.32 -21.91 6.17
CA LEU A 465 -2.26 -22.29 5.25
C LEU A 465 -1.33 -23.31 5.91
N HIS A 466 -1.10 -24.44 5.26
CA HIS A 466 -0.09 -25.42 5.65
C HIS A 466 0.60 -25.96 4.39
N PHE A 467 1.76 -25.38 4.07
CA PHE A 467 2.51 -25.67 2.85
C PHE A 467 3.90 -26.22 3.18
N LYS A 468 4.48 -26.97 2.24
CA LYS A 468 5.83 -27.50 2.35
C LYS A 468 6.85 -26.38 2.59
N PRO A 469 7.91 -26.63 3.37
CA PRO A 469 9.04 -25.71 3.45
C PRO A 469 9.69 -25.44 2.09
N GLY A 470 10.32 -24.27 1.97
CA GLY A 470 11.11 -23.88 0.81
C GLY A 470 10.48 -22.77 -0.02
N TYR A 471 11.35 -21.98 -0.65
CA TYR A 471 11.00 -20.73 -1.33
C TYR A 471 9.84 -20.84 -2.33
N LEU A 472 9.90 -21.85 -3.21
CA LEU A 472 8.94 -22.07 -4.29
C LEU A 472 7.64 -22.76 -3.84
N ASN A 473 7.61 -23.26 -2.61
CA ASN A 473 6.44 -23.90 -2.00
C ASN A 473 5.57 -22.93 -1.20
N ARG A 474 6.05 -21.69 -0.99
CA ARG A 474 5.27 -20.64 -0.32
C ARG A 474 3.98 -20.40 -1.09
N ARG A 475 2.86 -20.36 -0.36
CA ARG A 475 1.55 -20.06 -0.94
C ARG A 475 1.59 -18.63 -1.51
N ILE A 476 1.18 -18.47 -2.77
CA ILE A 476 1.05 -17.21 -3.47
C ILE A 476 -0.31 -17.16 -4.15
N ASN A 477 -1.01 -16.03 -3.99
CA ASN A 477 -2.13 -15.64 -4.85
C ASN A 477 -1.88 -14.27 -5.46
N VAL A 478 -2.57 -14.02 -6.56
CA VAL A 478 -2.75 -12.72 -7.18
C VAL A 478 -4.21 -12.31 -6.98
N THR A 479 -4.44 -11.11 -6.49
CA THR A 479 -5.79 -10.53 -6.38
C THR A 479 -5.93 -9.38 -7.37
N MET A 480 -7.04 -9.33 -8.09
CA MET A 480 -7.36 -8.29 -9.06
C MET A 480 -8.75 -7.74 -8.79
N LEU A 481 -8.87 -6.41 -8.75
CA LEU A 481 -10.13 -5.70 -8.54
C LEU A 481 -10.51 -4.91 -9.77
N PHE A 482 -11.74 -5.08 -10.24
CA PHE A 482 -12.26 -4.42 -11.44
C PHE A 482 -13.47 -3.55 -11.13
N GLY A 483 -13.44 -2.32 -11.65
CA GLY A 483 -14.58 -1.41 -11.57
C GLY A 483 -14.88 -0.88 -10.17
N LYS A 484 -15.98 -0.13 -10.08
CA LYS A 484 -16.56 0.34 -8.82
C LYS A 484 -17.84 -0.43 -8.56
N ARG A 485 -18.15 -0.64 -7.28
CA ARG A 485 -19.44 -1.17 -6.85
C ARG A 485 -20.58 -0.32 -7.43
N GLU A 486 -21.72 -0.94 -7.73
CA GLU A 486 -22.91 -0.17 -8.09
C GLU A 486 -23.30 0.73 -6.89
N ASN A 487 -23.38 2.05 -7.14
CA ASN A 487 -23.60 3.13 -6.16
C ASN A 487 -22.35 3.68 -5.40
N ASP A 488 -21.12 3.39 -5.86
CA ASP A 488 -19.83 3.99 -5.39
C ASP A 488 -19.24 5.09 -6.30
#